data_AF-A0A6A6Q396-F1
#
_entry.id   AF-A0A6A6Q396-F1
#
_cell.length_a   1.000
_cell.length_b   1.000
_cell.length_c   1.000
_cell.angle_alpha   90.00
_cell.angle_beta   90.00
_cell.angle_gamma   90.00
#
_symmetry.space_group_name_H-M   'P 1'
#
loop_
_entity.id
_entity.type
_entity.pdbx_description
1 polymer ?
#
loop_
_entity_poly.entity_id
_entity_poly.type
_entity_poly.pdbx_seq_one_letter_code
_entity_poly.pdbx_strand_id
1 'polypeptide(L)'
;MPPEKAWENLLGLSDNEARQRKREWNRSPLTDLFPRIPDTALERILDICIGKDFTYNLSESKRWSARRLTSIVVAHVRHAYSDYDKLLREQDVERYEARKQTSQQVWKVLREWCPWDSSNDVLERCFQVTLLRPEERDPSWDPMDIDDSDFEADYTDDPMDVD
;
A
#
# COMPACT_ATOMS: atom_id res chain seq x y z
N MET A 1 2.20 17.64 26.78
CA MET A 1 0.86 17.44 26.17
C MET A 1 1.07 16.73 24.86
N PRO A 2 0.44 15.57 24.61
CA PRO A 2 0.39 15.01 23.26
C PRO A 2 -0.38 16.00 22.37
N PRO A 3 0.00 16.18 21.09
CA PRO A 3 -0.78 17.01 20.19
C PRO A 3 -2.18 16.39 20.04
N GLU A 4 -3.19 17.23 20.23
CA GLU A 4 -4.58 16.96 19.90
C GLU A 4 -4.69 16.51 18.43
N LYS A 5 -5.75 15.76 18.16
CA LYS A 5 -5.84 14.78 17.07
C LYS A 5 -5.50 15.42 15.72
N ALA A 6 -4.58 14.82 14.95
CA ALA A 6 -4.06 15.38 13.71
C ALA A 6 -5.14 15.78 12.67
N TRP A 7 -6.35 15.21 12.73
CA TRP A 7 -7.47 15.58 11.86
C TRP A 7 -8.14 16.93 12.21
N GLU A 8 -7.99 17.45 13.44
CA GLU A 8 -8.53 18.76 13.82
C GLU A 8 -7.82 19.90 13.06
N ASN A 9 -6.56 19.69 12.66
CA ASN A 9 -5.80 20.62 11.81
C ASN A 9 -6.24 20.63 10.33
N LEU A 10 -7.16 19.76 9.93
CA LEU A 10 -7.74 19.75 8.57
C LEU A 10 -9.04 20.54 8.48
N LEU A 11 -9.66 20.89 9.62
CA LEU A 11 -10.89 21.69 9.66
C LEU A 11 -10.57 23.13 9.25
N GLY A 12 -10.86 23.48 7.99
CA GLY A 12 -10.67 24.81 7.42
C GLY A 12 -9.61 24.92 6.33
N LEU A 13 -8.95 23.81 5.97
CA LEU A 13 -8.11 23.73 4.78
C LEU A 13 -8.95 23.43 3.55
N SER A 14 -8.51 23.90 2.37
CA SER A 14 -9.07 23.42 1.11
C SER A 14 -8.78 21.92 0.93
N ASP A 15 -9.61 21.21 0.17
CA ASP A 15 -9.44 19.77 -0.09
C ASP A 15 -8.04 19.45 -0.65
N ASN A 16 -7.47 20.36 -1.45
CA ASN A 16 -6.12 20.24 -1.98
C ASN A 16 -5.04 20.34 -0.90
N GLU A 17 -5.16 21.30 0.02
CA GLU A 17 -4.21 21.47 1.13
C GLU A 17 -4.28 20.30 2.12
N ALA A 18 -5.50 19.82 2.40
CA ALA A 18 -5.71 18.62 3.21
C ALA A 18 -5.08 17.38 2.55
N ARG A 19 -5.26 17.22 1.24
CA ARG A 19 -4.64 16.14 0.45
C ARG A 19 -3.11 16.21 0.51
N GLN A 20 -2.53 17.39 0.29
CA GLN A 20 -1.07 17.59 0.39
C GLN A 20 -0.53 17.26 1.79
N ARG A 21 -1.24 17.67 2.85
CA ARG A 21 -0.84 17.34 4.22
C ARG A 21 -0.86 15.84 4.49
N LYS A 22 -1.90 15.13 4.03
CA LYS A 22 -1.97 13.66 4.11
C LYS A 22 -0.83 12.97 3.35
N ARG A 23 -0.43 13.49 2.17
CA ARG A 23 0.74 12.98 1.43
C ARG A 23 2.00 13.09 2.29
N GLU A 24 2.26 14.25 2.85
CA GLU A 24 3.48 14.50 3.62
C GLU A 24 3.57 13.59 4.86
N TRP A 25 2.45 13.42 5.58
CA TRP A 25 2.40 12.53 6.75
C TRP A 25 2.64 11.06 6.40
N ASN A 26 2.21 10.60 5.23
CA ASN A 26 2.47 9.24 4.76
C ASN A 26 3.88 9.08 4.16
N ARG A 27 4.47 10.14 3.59
CA ARG A 27 5.76 10.08 2.90
C ARG A 27 6.88 9.65 3.84
N SER A 28 7.05 10.35 4.97
CA SER A 28 8.13 10.06 5.93
C SER A 28 8.16 8.59 6.40
N PRO A 29 7.06 8.00 6.91
CA PRO A 29 7.09 6.60 7.34
C PRO A 29 7.24 5.61 6.18
N LEU A 30 6.79 5.95 4.96
CA LEU A 30 7.04 5.13 3.77
C LEU A 30 8.54 5.09 3.42
N THR A 31 9.21 6.24 3.41
CA THR A 31 10.65 6.32 3.13
C THR A 31 11.49 5.72 4.26
N ASP A 32 11.00 5.72 5.50
CA ASP A 32 11.67 5.02 6.61
C ASP A 32 11.59 3.49 6.45
N LEU A 33 10.44 2.97 5.98
CA LEU A 33 10.25 1.54 5.75
C LEU A 33 10.94 1.06 4.46
N PHE A 34 10.88 1.86 3.40
CA PHE A 34 11.37 1.56 2.06
C PHE A 34 12.31 2.67 1.56
N PRO A 35 13.54 2.77 2.10
CA PRO A 35 14.44 3.90 1.82
C PRO A 35 14.94 3.97 0.38
N ARG A 36 14.77 2.91 -0.42
CA ARG A 36 15.15 2.87 -1.83
C ARG A 36 13.95 2.81 -2.78
N ILE A 37 12.76 3.19 -2.29
CA ILE A 37 11.58 3.29 -3.15
C ILE A 37 11.81 4.33 -4.27
N PRO A 38 11.52 4.00 -5.55
CA PRO A 38 11.57 4.98 -6.64
C PRO A 38 10.53 6.08 -6.44
N ASP A 39 10.87 7.33 -6.80
CA ASP A 39 9.96 8.48 -6.63
C ASP A 39 8.60 8.26 -7.31
N THR A 40 8.61 7.68 -8.52
CA THR A 40 7.37 7.38 -9.27
C THR A 40 6.47 6.37 -8.56
N ALA A 41 7.07 5.38 -7.88
CA ALA A 41 6.34 4.41 -7.07
C ALA A 41 5.83 5.03 -5.78
N LEU A 42 6.65 5.88 -5.14
CA LEU A 42 6.30 6.59 -3.93
C LEU A 42 5.10 7.50 -4.15
N GLU A 43 5.09 8.31 -5.21
CA GLU A 43 3.94 9.17 -5.52
C GLU A 43 2.66 8.35 -5.74
N ARG A 44 2.74 7.24 -6.50
CA ARG A 44 1.61 6.33 -6.71
C ARG A 44 1.09 5.73 -5.40
N ILE A 45 1.98 5.27 -4.53
CA ILE A 45 1.61 4.70 -3.23
C ILE A 45 0.97 5.76 -2.33
N LEU A 46 1.44 7.01 -2.36
CA LEU A 46 0.82 8.12 -1.64
C LEU A 46 -0.61 8.39 -2.13
N ASP A 47 -0.85 8.32 -3.45
CA ASP A 47 -2.20 8.41 -4.01
C ASP A 47 -3.10 7.26 -3.54
N ILE A 48 -2.58 6.03 -3.47
CA ILE A 48 -3.33 4.88 -2.95
C ILE A 48 -3.68 5.07 -1.47
N CYS A 49 -2.72 5.51 -0.64
CA CYS A 49 -2.95 5.79 0.77
C CYS A 49 -4.11 6.78 0.94
N ILE A 50 -4.08 7.88 0.19
CA ILE A 50 -5.10 8.93 0.27
C ILE A 50 -6.45 8.45 -0.26
N GLY A 51 -6.47 7.74 -1.40
CA GLY A 51 -7.69 7.20 -1.97
C GLY A 51 -8.39 6.22 -1.04
N LYS A 52 -7.64 5.50 -0.21
CA LYS A 52 -8.18 4.59 0.83
C LYS A 52 -8.38 5.26 2.20
N ASP A 53 -8.40 6.60 2.23
CA ASP A 53 -8.46 7.45 3.43
C ASP A 53 -7.47 7.06 4.55
N PHE A 54 -6.34 6.48 4.17
CA PHE A 54 -5.28 6.12 5.10
C PHE A 54 -4.34 7.31 5.30
N THR A 55 -4.17 7.71 6.56
CA THR A 55 -3.24 8.75 6.97
C THR A 55 -2.47 8.28 8.19
N TYR A 56 -1.13 8.33 8.11
CA TYR A 56 -0.28 8.05 9.25
C TYR A 56 -0.62 8.98 10.42
N ASN A 57 -0.87 8.37 11.58
CA ASN A 57 -1.27 9.07 12.79
C ASN A 57 -0.41 8.60 13.96
N LEU A 58 0.20 9.54 14.68
CA LEU A 58 1.05 9.27 15.85
C LEU A 58 0.28 8.64 17.02
N SER A 59 -1.04 8.79 17.06
CA SER A 59 -1.90 8.15 18.07
C SER A 59 -2.07 6.64 17.83
N GLU A 60 -1.84 6.17 16.60
CA GLU A 60 -1.89 4.76 16.26
C GLU A 60 -0.56 4.07 16.58
N SER A 61 -0.62 2.76 16.87
CA SER A 61 0.59 1.97 17.11
C SER A 61 1.53 2.04 15.89
N LYS A 62 2.82 2.33 16.13
CA LYS A 62 3.86 2.31 15.08
C LYS A 62 3.85 1.00 14.30
N ARG A 63 3.63 -0.13 14.99
CA ARG A 63 3.57 -1.46 14.37
C ARG A 63 2.32 -1.62 13.50
N TRP A 64 1.19 -1.08 13.91
CA TRP A 64 -0.04 -1.10 13.12
C TRP A 64 0.13 -0.28 11.83
N SER A 65 0.65 0.94 11.94
CA SER A 65 0.92 1.81 10.79
C SER A 65 1.92 1.18 9.82
N ALA A 66 3.00 0.57 10.34
CA ALA A 66 3.99 -0.13 9.51
C ALA A 66 3.37 -1.30 8.73
N ARG A 67 2.53 -2.11 9.37
CA ARG A 67 1.79 -3.19 8.68
C ARG A 67 0.93 -2.63 7.56
N ARG A 68 0.17 -1.57 7.82
CA ARG A 68 -0.77 -0.98 6.85
C ARG A 68 -0.05 -0.42 5.63
N LEU A 69 0.98 0.40 5.84
CA LEU A 69 1.82 0.94 4.77
C LEU A 69 2.51 -0.18 3.98
N THR A 70 3.07 -1.17 4.66
CA THR A 70 3.73 -2.30 4.00
C THR A 70 2.76 -3.09 3.12
N SER A 71 1.51 -3.27 3.56
CA SER A 71 0.48 -3.95 2.77
C SER A 71 0.14 -3.19 1.49
N ILE A 72 0.06 -1.86 1.57
CA ILE A 72 -0.14 -0.98 0.40
C ILE A 72 1.03 -1.11 -0.58
N VAL A 73 2.26 -1.11 -0.07
CA VAL A 73 3.46 -1.28 -0.91
C VAL A 73 3.48 -2.66 -1.57
N VAL A 74 3.19 -3.74 -0.83
CA VAL A 74 3.13 -5.11 -1.39
C VAL A 74 2.09 -5.19 -2.51
N ALA A 75 0.89 -4.64 -2.30
CA ALA A 75 -0.14 -4.61 -3.33
C ALA A 75 0.31 -3.81 -4.56
N HIS A 76 0.86 -2.62 -4.37
CA HIS A 76 1.40 -1.82 -5.48
C HIS A 76 2.48 -2.57 -6.27
N VAL A 77 3.45 -3.19 -5.57
CA VAL A 77 4.53 -3.94 -6.22
C VAL A 77 3.97 -5.12 -7.01
N ARG A 78 2.99 -5.83 -6.46
CA ARG A 78 2.33 -6.95 -7.13
C ARG A 78 1.67 -6.51 -8.44
N HIS A 79 0.86 -5.45 -8.41
CA HIS A 79 0.18 -4.96 -9.62
C HIS A 79 1.15 -4.37 -10.65
N ALA A 80 2.11 -3.54 -10.21
CA ALA A 80 2.92 -2.74 -11.13
C ALA A 80 4.25 -3.39 -11.57
N TYR A 81 4.77 -4.37 -10.82
CA TYR A 81 6.11 -4.93 -11.05
C TYR A 81 6.11 -6.46 -11.16
N SER A 82 4.96 -7.06 -11.41
CA SER A 82 4.88 -8.49 -11.69
C SER A 82 3.83 -8.82 -12.74
N ASP A 83 3.82 -10.06 -13.21
CA ASP A 83 2.82 -10.56 -14.15
C ASP A 83 1.42 -10.78 -13.52
N TYR A 84 1.13 -10.25 -12.33
CA TYR A 84 -0.08 -10.55 -11.56
C TYR A 84 -1.36 -10.24 -12.35
N ASP A 85 -1.49 -9.01 -12.85
CA ASP A 85 -2.67 -8.58 -13.61
C ASP A 85 -2.83 -9.33 -14.94
N LYS A 86 -1.71 -9.83 -15.49
CA LYS A 86 -1.71 -10.66 -16.69
C LYS A 86 -2.27 -12.05 -16.39
N LEU A 87 -1.84 -12.66 -15.29
CA LEU A 87 -2.35 -13.98 -14.86
C LEU A 87 -3.85 -13.92 -14.57
N LEU A 88 -4.34 -12.84 -13.95
CA LEU A 88 -5.77 -12.67 -13.70
C LEU A 88 -6.57 -12.47 -14.99
N ARG A 89 -6.16 -11.52 -15.84
CA ARG A 89 -6.99 -11.11 -16.99
C ARG A 89 -6.88 -12.04 -18.21
N GLU A 90 -5.69 -12.58 -18.48
CA GLU A 90 -5.44 -13.36 -19.70
C GLU A 90 -5.57 -14.86 -19.47
N GLN A 91 -5.28 -15.33 -18.25
CA GLN A 91 -5.20 -16.76 -17.93
C GLN A 91 -6.24 -17.21 -16.92
N ASP A 92 -7.09 -16.30 -16.42
CA ASP A 92 -8.16 -16.56 -15.45
C ASP A 92 -7.66 -17.33 -14.21
N VAL A 93 -6.43 -17.02 -13.78
CA VAL A 93 -5.82 -17.64 -12.60
C VAL A 93 -6.45 -17.05 -11.34
N GLU A 94 -6.80 -17.91 -10.38
CA GLU A 94 -7.30 -17.47 -9.07
C GLU A 94 -6.31 -16.51 -8.40
N ARG A 95 -6.81 -15.45 -7.73
CA ARG A 95 -5.98 -14.41 -7.09
C ARG A 95 -4.88 -14.97 -6.20
N TYR A 96 -5.18 -15.97 -5.38
CA TYR A 96 -4.21 -16.60 -4.49
C TYR A 96 -3.11 -17.36 -5.26
N GLU A 97 -3.46 -18.13 -6.30
CA GLU A 97 -2.48 -18.80 -7.14
C GLU A 97 -1.64 -17.78 -7.94
N ALA A 98 -2.23 -16.70 -8.43
CA ALA A 98 -1.50 -15.64 -9.12
C ALA A 98 -0.50 -14.93 -8.18
N ARG A 99 -0.87 -14.69 -6.91
CA ARG A 99 0.02 -14.17 -5.85
C ARG A 99 1.20 -15.11 -5.61
N LYS A 100 0.96 -16.42 -5.58
CA LYS A 100 2.03 -17.43 -5.45
C LYS A 100 2.97 -17.47 -6.65
N GLN A 101 2.43 -17.47 -7.86
CA GLN A 101 3.23 -17.53 -9.09
C GLN A 101 4.14 -16.30 -9.27
N THR A 102 3.67 -15.13 -8.85
CA THR A 102 4.42 -13.86 -8.95
C THR A 102 5.27 -13.55 -7.72
N SER A 103 5.19 -14.37 -6.67
CA SER A 103 5.83 -14.12 -5.37
C SER A 103 7.31 -13.79 -5.46
N GLN A 104 8.07 -14.49 -6.32
CA GLN A 104 9.51 -14.24 -6.48
C GLN A 104 9.80 -12.88 -7.10
N GLN A 105 9.01 -12.44 -8.08
CA GLN A 105 9.15 -11.14 -8.74
C GLN A 105 8.87 -10.02 -7.73
N VAL A 106 7.77 -10.14 -6.99
CA VAL A 106 7.36 -9.18 -5.95
C VAL A 106 8.40 -9.12 -4.83
N TRP A 107 8.84 -10.28 -4.32
CA TRP A 107 9.81 -10.34 -3.22
C TRP A 107 11.15 -9.70 -3.60
N LYS A 108 11.61 -9.90 -4.84
CA LYS A 108 12.84 -9.29 -5.35
C LYS A 108 12.76 -7.76 -5.27
N VAL A 109 11.69 -7.17 -5.80
CA VAL A 109 11.50 -5.71 -5.80
C VAL A 109 11.40 -5.17 -4.37
N LEU A 110 10.64 -5.84 -3.49
CA LEU A 110 10.51 -5.44 -2.09
C LEU A 110 11.87 -5.43 -1.38
N ARG A 111 12.74 -6.42 -1.62
CA ARG A 111 14.10 -6.47 -1.05
C ARG A 111 15.04 -5.41 -1.63
N GLU A 112 14.84 -5.02 -2.88
CA GLU A 112 15.58 -3.91 -3.49
C GLU A 112 15.21 -2.56 -2.86
N TRP A 113 13.91 -2.32 -2.61
CA TRP A 113 13.41 -1.09 -2.00
C TRP A 113 13.63 -1.03 -0.49
N CYS A 114 13.72 -2.20 0.15
CA CYS A 114 13.83 -2.41 1.59
C CYS A 114 15.12 -3.22 1.91
N PRO A 115 16.32 -2.64 1.72
CA PRO A 115 17.60 -3.33 1.87
C PRO A 115 18.01 -3.44 3.34
N TRP A 116 17.19 -4.04 4.19
CA TRP A 116 17.59 -4.29 5.57
C TRP A 116 18.66 -5.39 5.59
N ASP A 117 19.82 -5.05 6.16
CA ASP A 117 20.91 -5.99 6.43
C ASP A 117 20.47 -7.13 7.37
N SER A 118 19.39 -6.92 8.13
CA SER A 118 18.68 -7.91 8.94
C SER A 118 17.29 -8.22 8.38
N SER A 119 16.70 -9.36 8.80
CA SER A 119 15.32 -9.72 8.49
C SER A 119 14.34 -8.65 9.00
N ASN A 120 13.37 -8.26 8.17
CA ASN A 120 12.30 -7.34 8.54
C ASN A 120 11.01 -8.15 8.74
N ASP A 121 10.73 -8.47 10.00
CA ASP A 121 9.57 -9.24 10.45
C ASP A 121 8.23 -8.72 9.91
N VAL A 122 8.06 -7.40 9.80
CA VAL A 122 6.79 -6.81 9.35
C VAL A 122 6.62 -7.03 7.86
N LEU A 123 7.67 -6.76 7.07
CA LEU A 123 7.67 -7.00 5.62
C LEU A 123 7.46 -8.48 5.30
N GLU A 124 8.23 -9.36 5.93
CA GLU A 124 8.14 -10.81 5.71
C GLU A 124 6.75 -11.35 6.05
N ARG A 125 6.21 -11.00 7.23
CA ARG A 125 4.86 -11.46 7.62
C ARG A 125 3.78 -10.87 6.72
N CYS A 126 3.83 -9.57 6.42
CA CYS A 126 2.85 -8.95 5.51
C CYS A 126 2.87 -9.63 4.15
N PHE A 127 4.05 -9.91 3.60
CA PHE A 127 4.18 -10.60 2.32
C PHE A 127 3.66 -12.04 2.39
N GLN A 128 4.10 -12.84 3.38
CA GLN A 128 3.69 -14.24 3.54
C GLN A 128 2.19 -14.41 3.68
N VAL A 129 1.52 -13.51 4.40
CA VAL A 129 0.06 -13.59 4.60
C VAL A 129 -0.71 -13.40 3.29
N THR A 130 -0.20 -12.60 2.36
CA THR A 130 -0.82 -12.48 1.02
C THR A 130 -0.73 -13.78 0.20
N LEU A 131 0.19 -14.67 0.56
CA LEU A 131 0.39 -15.97 -0.09
C LEU A 131 -0.42 -17.09 0.57
N LEU A 132 -1.26 -16.78 1.57
CA LEU A 132 -2.19 -17.69 2.23
C LEU A 132 -3.60 -17.54 1.64
N ARG A 133 -4.36 -18.65 1.63
CA ARG A 133 -5.77 -18.62 1.23
C ARG A 133 -6.57 -17.85 2.28
N PRO A 134 -7.69 -17.19 1.93
CA PRO A 134 -8.50 -16.46 2.90
C PRO A 134 -8.85 -17.27 4.16
N GLU A 135 -9.12 -18.57 4.02
CA GLU A 135 -9.46 -19.47 5.13
C GLU A 135 -8.27 -19.81 6.05
N GLU A 136 -7.04 -19.64 5.55
CA GLU A 136 -5.79 -19.91 6.26
C GLU A 136 -5.21 -18.65 6.91
N ARG A 137 -5.75 -17.47 6.60
CA ARG A 137 -5.27 -16.19 7.14
C ARG A 137 -5.74 -16.04 8.58
N ASP A 138 -4.81 -15.64 9.44
CA ASP A 138 -5.12 -15.23 10.81
C ASP A 138 -5.85 -13.87 10.78
N PRO A 139 -7.12 -13.78 11.21
CA PRO A 139 -7.88 -12.53 11.19
C PRO A 139 -7.27 -11.44 12.09
N SER A 140 -6.53 -11.82 13.14
CA SER A 140 -5.80 -10.87 14.00
C SER A 140 -4.64 -10.19 13.27
N TRP A 141 -4.18 -10.85 12.21
CA TRP A 141 -3.13 -10.40 11.31
C TRP A 141 -3.66 -10.30 9.89
N ASP A 142 -4.82 -9.68 9.67
CA ASP A 142 -5.29 -9.39 8.31
C ASP A 142 -4.70 -8.04 7.82
N PRO A 143 -3.56 -8.02 7.10
CA PRO A 143 -3.20 -6.88 6.29
C PRO A 143 -4.28 -6.76 5.23
N MET A 144 -5.15 -5.77 5.37
CA MET A 144 -6.32 -5.59 4.51
C MET A 144 -6.07 -6.05 3.08
N ASP A 145 -6.95 -6.90 2.56
CA ASP A 145 -6.86 -7.34 1.17
C ASP A 145 -7.15 -6.16 0.24
N ILE A 146 -6.07 -5.42 -0.06
CA ILE A 146 -6.11 -4.17 -0.82
C ILE A 146 -6.58 -4.41 -2.26
N ASP A 147 -6.47 -5.65 -2.76
CA ASP A 147 -6.87 -6.00 -4.13
C ASP A 147 -8.36 -6.37 -4.24
N ASP A 148 -9.01 -6.74 -3.13
CA ASP A 148 -10.41 -7.17 -3.14
C ASP A 148 -11.39 -5.99 -2.99
N SER A 149 -10.87 -4.79 -2.69
CA SER A 149 -11.67 -3.55 -2.57
C SER A 149 -11.09 -2.43 -3.46
N ASP A 150 -11.74 -2.22 -4.61
CA ASP A 150 -11.80 -0.96 -5.36
C ASP A 150 -10.47 -0.29 -5.76
N PHE A 151 -9.51 -1.04 -6.33
CA PHE A 151 -8.43 -0.40 -7.10
C PHE A 151 -8.77 -0.17 -8.58
N GLU A 152 -9.79 -0.85 -9.10
CA GLU A 152 -10.13 -0.86 -10.54
C GLU A 152 -11.07 0.26 -11.01
N ALA A 153 -11.48 1.20 -10.15
CA ALA A 153 -12.59 2.11 -10.47
C ALA A 153 -12.25 3.57 -10.83
N ASP A 154 -11.00 4.08 -10.71
CA ASP A 154 -10.83 5.55 -10.78
C ASP A 154 -9.49 6.11 -11.28
N TYR A 155 -8.79 5.46 -12.22
CA TYR A 155 -7.65 6.11 -12.92
C TYR A 155 -7.64 5.84 -14.43
N THR A 156 -8.83 5.77 -15.04
CA THR A 156 -8.94 6.28 -16.41
C THR A 156 -9.07 7.79 -16.28
N ASP A 157 -8.02 8.51 -16.64
CA ASP A 157 -8.07 9.94 -16.95
C ASP A 157 -9.04 10.11 -18.13
N ASP A 158 -10.34 10.11 -17.82
CA ASP A 158 -11.40 10.34 -18.80
C ASP A 158 -11.37 11.85 -19.06
N PRO A 159 -10.95 12.30 -20.26
CA PRO A 159 -10.95 13.71 -20.58
C PRO A 159 -12.40 14.18 -20.48
N MET A 160 -12.69 14.94 -19.43
CA MET A 160 -13.98 15.58 -19.20
C MET A 160 -14.50 16.13 -20.53
N ASP A 161 -15.55 15.52 -21.09
CA ASP A 161 -16.31 16.08 -22.19
C ASP A 161 -16.86 17.43 -21.72
N VAL A 162 -16.21 18.49 -22.17
CA VAL A 162 -16.68 19.87 -22.05
C VAL A 162 -17.65 20.10 -23.20
N ASP A 163 -18.94 19.93 -22.92
CA ASP A 163 -20.03 20.48 -23.73
C ASP A 163 -20.44 21.88 -23.21
#